data_AF-A0A7W3JAE1-F1
#
_entry.id   AF-A0A7W3JAE1-F1
#
_cell.length_a   1.000
_cell.length_b   1.000
_cell.length_c   1.000
_cell.angle_alpha   90.00
_cell.angle_beta   90.00
_cell.angle_gamma   90.00
#
_symmetry.space_group_name_H-M   'P 1'
#
loop_
_entity.id
_entity.type
_entity.pdbx_description
1 polymer ?
#
loop_
_entity_poly.entity_id
_entity_poly.type
_entity_poly.pdbx_seq_one_letter_code
_entity_poly.pdbx_strand_id
1 'polypeptide(L)'
;MREPGQYRDRALAPTTTPDEMRELATSPYPFVWQALATRPDVPADVLGALVHQSDSEWNDNRLLALIARNDQANRSVLLSVLERVQRLLAAGERPYAAGLRLASRSELTVDEVSAMLASPGASRRFRAGLRASLAKRGALIDEGADRSAPSRVPVL
;
A
#
# COMPACT_ATOMS: atom_id res chain seq x y z
N MET A 1 26.46 12.71 15.20
CA MET A 1 25.04 12.92 14.85
C MET A 1 24.98 12.96 13.33
N ARG A 2 24.20 12.10 12.66
CA ARG A 2 24.07 12.17 11.19
C ARG A 2 23.23 13.39 10.83
N GLU A 3 23.56 14.06 9.73
CA GLU A 3 22.73 15.16 9.22
C GLU A 3 21.44 14.60 8.59
N PRO A 4 20.31 15.35 8.60
CA PRO A 4 19.04 14.88 8.05
C PRO A 4 19.14 14.31 6.61
N GLY A 5 19.91 14.96 5.73
CA GLY A 5 20.14 14.48 4.36
C GLY A 5 20.85 13.12 4.30
N GLN A 6 21.80 12.87 5.20
CA GLN A 6 22.55 11.61 5.26
C GLN A 6 21.66 10.42 5.62
N TYR A 7 20.57 10.63 6.39
CA TYR A 7 19.59 9.57 6.65
C TYR A 7 18.84 9.16 5.39
N ARG A 8 18.45 10.12 4.55
CA ARG A 8 17.76 9.85 3.28
C ARG A 8 18.68 9.12 2.31
N ASP A 9 19.90 9.59 2.17
CA ASP A 9 20.88 8.97 1.26
C ASP A 9 21.19 7.55 1.71
N ARG A 10 21.32 7.32 3.02
CA ARG A 10 21.45 5.97 3.55
C ARG A 10 20.20 5.13 3.30
N ALA A 11 19.00 5.67 3.49
CA ALA A 11 17.77 4.93 3.18
C ALA A 11 17.67 4.52 1.71
N LEU A 12 18.23 5.29 0.77
CA LEU A 12 18.21 4.97 -0.67
C LEU A 12 19.42 4.15 -1.13
N ALA A 13 20.48 4.04 -0.32
CA ALA A 13 21.67 3.33 -0.73
C ALA A 13 21.39 1.83 -0.98
N PRO A 14 21.85 1.25 -2.11
CA PRO A 14 21.65 -0.18 -2.39
C PRO A 14 22.33 -1.11 -1.38
N THR A 15 23.38 -0.62 -0.71
CA THR A 15 24.16 -1.37 0.29
C THR A 15 23.53 -1.37 1.68
N THR A 16 22.40 -0.70 1.88
CA THR A 16 21.76 -0.60 3.19
C THR A 16 21.14 -1.93 3.56
N THR A 17 21.56 -2.46 4.70
CA THR A 17 21.14 -3.79 5.16
C THR A 17 19.72 -3.75 5.75
N PRO A 18 19.01 -4.89 5.82
CA PRO A 18 17.72 -4.98 6.50
C PRO A 18 17.72 -4.42 7.93
N ASP A 19 18.77 -4.69 8.71
CA ASP A 19 18.89 -4.16 10.08
C ASP A 19 19.02 -2.64 10.11
N GLU A 20 19.83 -2.06 9.22
CA GLU A 20 19.90 -0.61 9.08
C GLU A 20 18.58 -0.01 8.60
N MET A 21 17.82 -0.69 7.74
CA MET A 21 16.49 -0.22 7.36
C MET A 21 15.53 -0.18 8.55
N ARG A 22 15.61 -1.15 9.47
CA ARG A 22 14.83 -1.14 10.73
C ARG A 22 15.23 0.04 11.61
N GLU A 23 16.53 0.30 11.76
CA GLU A 23 17.01 1.47 12.49
C GLU A 23 16.51 2.78 11.85
N LEU A 24 16.62 2.91 10.53
CA LEU A 24 16.16 4.09 9.79
C LEU A 24 14.65 4.30 9.87
N ALA A 25 13.86 3.22 9.99
CA ALA A 25 12.42 3.29 10.19
C ALA A 25 12.01 3.94 11.53
N THR A 26 12.94 4.01 12.50
CA THR A 26 12.74 4.72 13.78
C THR A 26 13.16 6.19 13.74
N SER A 27 13.75 6.65 12.63
CA SER A 27 14.18 8.05 12.51
C SER A 27 12.99 9.01 12.59
N PRO A 28 13.17 10.25 13.09
CA PRO A 28 12.07 11.21 13.23
C PRO A 28 11.68 11.90 11.91
N TYR A 29 12.20 11.44 10.78
CA TYR A 29 12.17 12.19 9.52
C TYR A 29 11.24 11.53 8.49
N PRO A 30 10.12 12.17 8.12
CA PRO A 30 9.15 11.60 7.18
C PRO A 30 9.72 11.28 5.80
N PHE A 31 10.69 12.08 5.34
CA PHE A 31 11.35 11.84 4.05
C PHE A 31 12.22 10.57 4.05
N VAL A 32 12.66 10.09 5.23
CA VAL A 32 13.40 8.82 5.38
C VAL A 32 12.42 7.65 5.26
N TRP A 33 11.26 7.72 5.92
CA TRP A 33 10.21 6.71 5.80
C TRP A 33 9.73 6.57 4.36
N GLN A 34 9.49 7.69 3.68
CA GLN A 34 9.10 7.70 2.28
C GLN A 34 10.19 7.12 1.37
N ALA A 35 11.47 7.40 1.65
CA ALA A 35 12.58 6.81 0.93
C ALA A 35 12.60 5.29 1.08
N LEU A 36 12.49 4.77 2.31
CA LEU A 36 12.40 3.33 2.57
C LEU A 36 11.20 2.69 1.86
N ALA A 37 10.02 3.30 1.93
CA ALA A 37 8.80 2.78 1.31
C ALA A 37 8.85 2.72 -0.23
N THR A 38 9.74 3.50 -0.88
CA THR A 38 9.93 3.45 -2.34
C THR A 38 10.86 2.33 -2.81
N ARG A 39 11.58 1.68 -1.91
CA ARG A 39 12.57 0.67 -2.28
C ARG A 39 11.90 -0.64 -2.69
N PRO A 40 12.38 -1.35 -3.72
CA PRO A 40 11.84 -2.64 -4.13
C PRO A 40 12.30 -3.82 -3.25
N ASP A 41 13.35 -3.63 -2.45
CA ASP A 41 13.99 -4.64 -1.60
C ASP A 41 13.73 -4.42 -0.09
N VAL A 42 12.85 -3.47 0.25
CA VAL A 42 12.52 -3.21 1.65
C VAL A 42 11.78 -4.40 2.26
N PRO A 43 12.23 -4.90 3.42
CA PRO A 43 11.55 -5.99 4.10
C PRO A 43 10.11 -5.62 4.51
N ALA A 44 9.21 -6.60 4.48
CA ALA A 44 7.80 -6.39 4.84
C ALA A 44 7.62 -5.95 6.31
N ASP A 45 8.47 -6.40 7.23
CA ASP A 45 8.44 -5.97 8.63
C ASP A 45 8.81 -4.49 8.79
N VAL A 46 9.76 -3.99 8.00
CA VAL A 46 10.08 -2.56 7.93
C VAL A 46 8.88 -1.77 7.41
N LEU A 47 8.25 -2.21 6.32
CA LEU A 47 7.04 -1.57 5.81
C LEU A 47 5.92 -1.55 6.86
N GLY A 48 5.74 -2.64 7.59
CA GLY A 48 4.77 -2.74 8.69
C GLY A 48 5.02 -1.71 9.79
N ALA A 49 6.28 -1.53 10.19
CA ALA A 49 6.64 -0.49 11.16
C ALA A 49 6.32 0.94 10.64
N LEU A 50 6.55 1.20 9.35
CA LEU A 50 6.29 2.52 8.75
C LEU A 50 4.80 2.88 8.69
N VAL A 51 3.88 1.90 8.65
CA VAL A 51 2.42 2.18 8.64
C VAL A 51 1.97 2.97 9.86
N HIS A 52 2.67 2.79 10.99
CA HIS A 52 2.34 3.41 12.26
C HIS A 52 3.05 4.75 12.51
N GLN A 53 3.98 5.13 11.63
CA GLN A 53 4.59 6.45 11.69
C GLN A 53 3.59 7.54 11.33
N SER A 54 3.74 8.70 11.96
CA SER A 54 2.84 9.83 11.75
C SER A 54 3.61 11.13 11.94
N ASP A 55 3.28 12.12 11.11
CA ASP A 55 3.88 13.46 11.15
C ASP A 55 2.85 14.53 10.79
N SER A 56 2.29 14.45 9.59
CA SER A 56 1.31 15.42 9.09
C SER A 56 0.40 14.74 8.08
N GLU A 57 -0.84 15.23 7.93
CA GLU A 57 -1.82 14.65 6.99
C GLU A 57 -1.21 14.42 5.60
N TRP A 58 -0.42 15.37 5.09
CA TRP A 58 0.22 15.22 3.78
C TRP A 58 1.29 14.11 3.76
N ASN A 59 2.17 14.06 4.76
CA ASN A 59 3.22 13.04 4.83
C ASN A 59 2.67 11.65 5.08
N ASP A 60 1.66 11.52 5.95
CA ASP A 60 1.00 10.26 6.29
C ASP A 60 0.27 9.70 5.05
N ASN A 61 -0.51 10.53 4.36
CA ASN A 61 -1.21 10.13 3.14
C ASN A 61 -0.25 9.69 2.03
N ARG A 62 0.88 10.40 1.88
CA ARG A 62 1.93 10.03 0.91
C ARG A 62 2.61 8.71 1.29
N LEU A 63 2.96 8.53 2.57
CA LEU A 63 3.61 7.32 3.07
C LEU A 63 2.73 6.09 2.85
N LEU A 64 1.46 6.14 3.24
CA LEU A 64 0.52 5.02 3.06
C LEU A 64 0.36 4.65 1.58
N ALA A 65 0.34 5.64 0.67
CA ALA A 65 0.26 5.39 -0.76
C ALA A 65 1.53 4.72 -1.32
N LEU A 66 2.71 5.06 -0.79
CA LEU A 66 3.97 4.41 -1.15
C LEU A 66 4.02 2.97 -0.66
N ILE A 67 3.63 2.72 0.60
CA ILE A 67 3.57 1.37 1.17
C ILE A 67 2.58 0.50 0.38
N ALA A 68 1.38 1.00 0.10
CA ALA A 68 0.37 0.25 -0.67
C ALA A 68 0.77 -0.04 -2.12
N ARG A 69 1.75 0.70 -2.67
CA ARG A 69 2.31 0.47 -4.01
C ARG A 69 3.45 -0.54 -3.99
N ASN A 70 4.09 -0.75 -2.84
CA ASN A 70 5.29 -1.57 -2.75
C ASN A 70 4.96 -3.06 -2.90
N ASP A 71 5.70 -3.76 -3.76
CA ASP A 71 5.45 -5.19 -4.03
C ASP A 71 5.88 -6.10 -2.86
N GLN A 72 6.75 -5.61 -1.97
CA GLN A 72 7.10 -6.30 -0.72
C GLN A 72 6.05 -6.14 0.39
N ALA A 73 5.03 -5.29 0.19
CA ALA A 73 3.95 -5.16 1.14
C ALA A 73 3.08 -6.43 1.11
N ASN A 74 3.35 -7.34 2.03
CA ASN A 74 2.57 -8.56 2.19
C ASN A 74 1.15 -8.26 2.72
N ARG A 75 0.31 -9.29 2.76
CA ARG A 75 -1.09 -9.17 3.23
C ARG A 75 -1.20 -8.50 4.60
N SER A 76 -0.34 -8.83 5.56
CA SER A 76 -0.38 -8.25 6.91
C SER A 76 -0.18 -6.74 6.87
N VAL A 77 0.86 -6.28 6.16
CA VAL A 77 1.14 -4.85 5.97
C VAL A 77 -0.04 -4.14 5.30
N LEU A 78 -0.59 -4.73 4.23
CA LEU A 78 -1.70 -4.14 3.48
C LEU A 78 -2.98 -4.03 4.30
N LEU A 79 -3.25 -4.99 5.21
CA LEU A 79 -4.35 -4.90 6.17
C LEU A 79 -4.14 -3.77 7.18
N SER A 80 -2.91 -3.58 7.68
CA SER A 80 -2.59 -2.44 8.55
C SER A 80 -2.77 -1.10 7.83
N VAL A 81 -2.37 -1.01 6.56
CA VAL A 81 -2.62 0.19 5.74
C VAL A 81 -4.12 0.41 5.57
N LEU A 82 -4.90 -0.63 5.26
CA LEU A 82 -6.36 -0.56 5.12
C LEU A 82 -7.03 -0.04 6.40
N GLU A 83 -6.65 -0.57 7.57
CA GLU A 83 -7.16 -0.11 8.86
C GLU A 83 -6.82 1.36 9.10
N ARG A 84 -5.56 1.77 8.85
CA ARG A 84 -5.14 3.17 9.00
C ARG A 84 -5.91 4.09 8.07
N VAL A 85 -6.08 3.71 6.80
CA VAL A 85 -6.88 4.47 5.81
C VAL A 85 -8.33 4.64 6.28
N GLN A 86 -8.96 3.59 6.81
CA GLN A 86 -10.33 3.68 7.33
C GLN A 86 -10.44 4.65 8.51
N ARG A 87 -9.47 4.63 9.44
CA ARG A 87 -9.43 5.58 10.55
C ARG A 87 -9.27 7.02 10.07
N LEU A 88 -8.37 7.27 9.11
CA LEU A 88 -8.17 8.60 8.53
C LEU A 88 -9.42 9.09 7.78
N LEU A 89 -10.10 8.22 7.02
CA LEU A 89 -11.39 8.54 6.40
C LEU A 89 -12.46 8.88 7.45
N ALA A 90 -12.52 8.15 8.57
CA ALA A 90 -13.46 8.45 9.64
C ALA A 90 -13.15 9.80 10.31
N ALA A 91 -11.88 10.20 10.38
CA ALA A 91 -11.43 11.50 10.88
C ALA A 91 -11.64 12.66 9.87
N GLY A 92 -12.08 12.37 8.64
CA GLY A 92 -12.32 13.38 7.61
C GLY A 92 -11.12 13.71 6.71
N GLU A 93 -9.99 13.01 6.92
CA GLU A 93 -8.81 13.11 6.06
C GLU A 93 -9.03 12.40 4.71
N ARG A 94 -8.10 12.60 3.77
CA ARG A 94 -8.25 12.16 2.37
C ARG A 94 -7.12 11.23 1.90
N PRO A 95 -6.94 10.04 2.50
CA PRO A 95 -5.95 9.02 2.08
C PRO A 95 -6.32 8.28 0.78
N TYR A 96 -6.91 9.00 -0.20
CA TYR A 96 -7.54 8.39 -1.37
C TYR A 96 -6.55 7.65 -2.27
N ALA A 97 -5.32 8.15 -2.40
CA ALA A 97 -4.29 7.48 -3.19
C ALA A 97 -3.96 6.09 -2.63
N ALA A 98 -3.82 5.96 -1.30
CA ALA A 98 -3.60 4.68 -0.63
C ALA A 98 -4.82 3.75 -0.81
N GLY A 99 -6.02 4.25 -0.53
CA GLY A 99 -7.25 3.45 -0.68
C GLY A 99 -7.46 2.91 -2.11
N LEU A 100 -7.20 3.71 -3.14
CA LEU A 100 -7.27 3.25 -4.53
C LEU A 100 -6.19 2.23 -4.89
N ARG A 101 -5.00 2.33 -4.30
CA ARG A 101 -3.94 1.33 -4.48
C ARG A 101 -4.31 -0.01 -3.87
N LEU A 102 -4.88 -0.01 -2.67
CA LEU A 102 -5.36 -1.22 -2.00
C LEU A 102 -6.38 -2.00 -2.85
N ALA A 103 -7.26 -1.30 -3.59
CA ALA A 103 -8.22 -1.97 -4.48
C ALA A 103 -7.60 -2.75 -5.63
N SER A 104 -6.36 -2.42 -6.00
CA SER A 104 -5.61 -3.12 -7.04
C SER A 104 -4.77 -4.28 -6.49
N ARG A 105 -4.68 -4.46 -5.16
CA ARG A 105 -3.83 -5.49 -4.54
C ARG A 105 -4.55 -6.83 -4.46
N SER A 106 -3.97 -7.87 -5.06
CA SER A 106 -4.52 -9.23 -5.05
C SER A 106 -4.48 -9.88 -3.67
N GLU A 107 -3.59 -9.42 -2.80
CA GLU A 107 -3.40 -9.93 -1.44
C GLU A 107 -4.54 -9.59 -0.50
N LEU A 108 -5.44 -8.66 -0.85
CA LEU A 108 -6.63 -8.29 -0.08
C LEU A 108 -7.89 -8.81 -0.79
N THR A 109 -8.92 -9.19 -0.05
CA THR A 109 -10.19 -9.58 -0.67
C THR A 109 -10.96 -8.36 -1.17
N VAL A 110 -11.90 -8.58 -2.10
CA VAL A 110 -12.79 -7.52 -2.57
C VAL A 110 -13.63 -6.97 -1.41
N ASP A 111 -14.14 -7.85 -0.55
CA ASP A 111 -14.97 -7.48 0.61
C ASP A 111 -14.21 -6.57 1.59
N GLU A 112 -12.97 -6.95 1.95
CA GLU A 112 -12.10 -6.15 2.84
C GLU A 112 -11.91 -4.72 2.32
N VAL A 113 -11.61 -4.57 1.03
CA VAL A 113 -11.42 -3.25 0.43
C VAL A 113 -12.74 -2.49 0.28
N SER A 114 -13.82 -3.19 -0.08
CA SER A 114 -15.13 -2.59 -0.30
C SER A 114 -15.73 -1.97 0.96
N ALA A 115 -15.32 -2.42 2.16
CA ALA A 115 -15.71 -1.84 3.44
C ALA A 115 -15.42 -0.33 3.53
N MET A 116 -14.37 0.15 2.87
CA MET A 116 -14.06 1.60 2.78
C MET A 116 -15.16 2.42 2.10
N LEU A 117 -16.03 1.80 1.28
CA LEU A 117 -17.16 2.48 0.66
C LEU A 117 -18.17 2.96 1.70
N ALA A 118 -18.22 2.36 2.89
CA ALA A 118 -19.12 2.76 3.97
C ALA A 118 -18.53 3.86 4.88
N SER A 119 -17.24 4.15 4.78
CA SER A 119 -16.57 5.11 5.68
C SER A 119 -17.12 6.54 5.53
N PRO A 120 -17.37 7.28 6.64
CA PRO A 120 -17.97 8.61 6.59
C PRO A 120 -17.22 9.63 5.71
N GLY A 121 -15.89 9.72 5.78
CA GLY A 121 -15.09 10.65 4.95
C GLY A 121 -14.78 10.17 3.52
N ALA A 122 -15.34 9.03 3.10
CA ALA A 122 -15.24 8.58 1.72
C ALA A 122 -16.05 9.51 0.79
N SER A 123 -15.38 10.38 0.04
CA SER A 123 -16.04 11.25 -0.93
C SER A 123 -16.69 10.46 -2.08
N ARG A 124 -17.65 11.08 -2.78
CA ARG A 124 -18.28 10.49 -3.98
C ARG A 124 -17.24 10.06 -5.03
N ARG A 125 -16.22 10.89 -5.27
CA ARG A 125 -15.15 10.61 -6.23
C ARG A 125 -14.29 9.42 -5.79
N PHE A 126 -13.94 9.36 -4.51
CA PHE A 126 -13.22 8.21 -3.96
C PHE A 126 -14.03 6.92 -4.08
N ARG A 127 -15.31 6.93 -3.69
CA ARG A 127 -16.21 5.77 -3.80
C ARG A 127 -16.35 5.30 -5.26
N ALA A 128 -16.49 6.22 -6.20
CA ALA A 128 -16.55 5.89 -7.62
C ALA A 128 -15.26 5.25 -8.12
N GLY A 129 -14.10 5.84 -7.79
CA GLY A 129 -12.79 5.30 -8.16
C GLY A 129 -12.51 3.92 -7.55
N LEU A 130 -12.95 3.71 -6.30
CA LEU A 130 -12.78 2.43 -5.61
C LEU A 130 -13.61 1.33 -6.28
N ARG A 131 -14.89 1.61 -6.59
CA ARG A 131 -15.75 0.67 -7.35
C ARG A 131 -15.17 0.34 -8.72
N ALA A 132 -14.71 1.34 -9.46
CA ALA A 132 -14.11 1.12 -10.78
C ALA A 132 -12.85 0.24 -10.69
N SER A 133 -12.01 0.44 -9.67
CA SER A 133 -10.80 -0.35 -9.46
C SER A 133 -11.13 -1.80 -9.12
N LEU A 134 -12.12 -2.03 -8.24
CA LEU A 134 -12.59 -3.37 -7.89
C LEU A 134 -13.23 -4.10 -9.09
N ALA A 135 -14.04 -3.40 -9.89
CA ALA A 135 -14.64 -3.97 -11.09
C ALA A 135 -13.57 -4.38 -12.12
N LYS A 136 -12.57 -3.53 -12.35
CA LYS A 136 -11.43 -3.85 -13.23
C LYS A 136 -10.66 -5.07 -12.73
N ARG A 137 -10.47 -5.20 -11.42
CA ARG A 137 -9.82 -6.36 -10.82
C ARG A 137 -10.63 -7.65 -11.03
N GLY A 138 -11.94 -7.59 -10.83
CA GLY A 138 -12.83 -8.73 -11.10
C GLY A 138 -12.73 -9.23 -12.54
N ALA A 139 -12.82 -8.31 -13.51
CA ALA A 139 -12.68 -8.65 -14.93
C ALA A 139 -11.34 -9.34 -15.27
N LEU A 140 -10.23 -8.91 -14.67
CA LEU A 140 -8.92 -9.54 -14.87
C LEU A 140 -8.84 -10.96 -14.30
N ILE A 141 -9.55 -11.25 -13.21
CA ILE A 141 -9.61 -12.59 -12.63
C ILE A 141 -10.43 -13.51 -13.53
N ASP A 142 -11.58 -13.04 -14.02
CA ASP A 142 -12.46 -13.80 -14.90
C ASP A 142 -11.77 -14.13 -16.24
N GLU A 143 -11.03 -13.18 -16.84
CA GLU A 143 -10.24 -13.41 -18.06
C GLU A 143 -9.08 -14.40 -17.86
N GLY A 144 -8.46 -14.43 -16.67
CA GLY A 144 -7.40 -15.37 -16.33
C GLY A 144 -7.90 -16.80 -16.10
N ALA A 145 -9.13 -16.94 -15.58
CA ALA A 145 -9.79 -18.22 -15.38
C ALA A 145 -10.19 -18.87 -16.72
N ASP A 146 -10.69 -18.09 -17.68
CA ASP A 146 -11.11 -18.58 -19.00
C ASP A 146 -9.92 -19.13 -19.83
N ARG A 147 -8.73 -18.53 -19.70
CA ARG A 147 -7.51 -19.00 -20.38
C ARG A 147 -6.89 -20.27 -19.79
N SER A 148 -7.32 -20.70 -18.61
CA SER A 148 -6.80 -21.91 -17.93
C SER A 148 -7.65 -23.16 -18.18
N ALA A 149 -8.75 -23.07 -18.95
CA ALA A 149 -9.54 -24.24 -19.33
C ALA A 149 -8.75 -25.13 -20.32
N PRO A 150 -8.58 -26.45 -20.05
CA PRO A 150 -7.85 -27.32 -20.95
C PRO A 150 -8.60 -27.44 -22.28
N SER A 151 -7.89 -27.15 -23.37
CA SER A 151 -8.34 -27.39 -24.75
C SER A 151 -8.77 -28.85 -24.87
N ARG A 152 -10.08 -29.10 -24.89
CA ARG A 152 -10.64 -30.39 -25.28
C ARG A 152 -10.41 -30.55 -26.76
N VAL A 153 -9.25 -31.12 -27.11
CA VAL A 153 -9.00 -31.64 -28.45
C VAL A 153 -10.00 -32.78 -28.68
N PRO A 154 -10.86 -32.70 -29.70
CA PRO A 154 -11.74 -33.81 -30.03
C PRO A 154 -10.88 -34.91 -30.66
N VAL A 155 -10.82 -36.06 -30.00
CA VAL A 155 -10.29 -37.29 -30.59
C VAL A 155 -11.37 -37.80 -31.55
N LEU A 156 -11.05 -37.81 -32.84
CA LEU A 156 -11.81 -38.47 -33.90
C LEU A 156 -11.54 -39.97 -33.90
#